data_AF-A0A6G8CN21-F1
#
_entry.id   AF-A0A6G8CN21-F1
#
_cell.length_a   1.000
_cell.length_b   1.000
_cell.length_c   1.000
_cell.angle_alpha   90.00
_cell.angle_beta   90.00
_cell.angle_gamma   90.00
#
_symmetry.space_group_name_H-M   'P 1'
#
loop_
_entity.id
_entity.type
_entity.pdbx_description
1 polymer ?
#
loop_
_entity_poly.entity_id
_entity_poly.type
_entity_poly.pdbx_seq_one_letter_code
_entity_poly.pdbx_strand_id
1 'polypeptide(L)'
;MKPPYCFLCHRDFHLDKGGDLVRFADYVPLAEGMIGHPSGSEWFCPEHLSAATALAFKTSSEALHDLQREYGEFPPLPFFGLGPHREPTVLFVGALMHKIVGIVRKITGRSPPKDK
;
A
#
# COMPACT_ATOMS: atom_id res chain seq x y z
N MET A 1 16.94 4.26 4.91
CA MET A 1 15.61 4.86 5.11
C MET A 1 14.57 4.06 4.35
N LYS A 2 13.37 3.88 4.89
CA LYS A 2 12.28 3.21 4.19
C LYS A 2 11.57 4.21 3.27
N PRO A 3 11.40 3.90 1.97
CA PRO A 3 10.63 4.75 1.05
C PRO A 3 9.15 4.88 1.49
N PRO A 4 8.45 5.94 1.07
CA PRO A 4 7.06 6.20 1.46
C PRO A 4 6.08 5.33 0.66
N TYR A 5 6.13 4.02 0.91
CA TYR A 5 5.08 3.08 0.53
C TYR A 5 4.08 2.96 1.66
N CYS A 6 2.79 2.93 1.34
CA CYS A 6 1.77 2.76 2.37
C CYS A 6 1.96 1.41 3.08
N PHE A 7 2.01 1.42 4.41
CA PHE A 7 2.20 0.21 5.21
C PHE A 7 1.06 -0.78 5.06
N LEU A 8 -0.15 -0.29 4.75
CA LEU A 8 -1.32 -1.10 4.50
C LEU A 8 -1.42 -1.59 3.04
N CYS A 9 -1.52 -0.67 2.07
CA CYS A 9 -1.83 -1.04 0.68
C CYS A 9 -0.62 -1.14 -0.24
N HIS A 10 0.58 -0.87 0.30
CA HIS A 10 1.85 -0.89 -0.41
C HIS A 10 1.98 0.01 -1.64
N ARG A 11 1.00 0.89 -1.87
CA ARG A 11 1.06 1.88 -2.94
C ARG A 11 2.21 2.85 -2.69
N ASP A 12 2.99 3.10 -3.74
CA ASP A 12 3.94 4.21 -3.75
C ASP A 12 3.17 5.54 -3.80
N PHE A 13 3.43 6.42 -2.84
CA PHE A 13 2.79 7.72 -2.79
C PHE A 13 3.80 8.89 -2.71
N HIS A 14 5.06 8.66 -3.08
CA HIS A 14 6.11 9.71 -3.01
C HIS A 14 5.79 10.99 -3.80
N LEU A 15 4.96 10.91 -4.84
CA LEU A 15 4.51 12.07 -5.63
C LEU A 15 3.12 12.59 -5.23
N ASP A 16 2.41 11.86 -4.37
CA ASP A 16 1.08 12.24 -3.93
C ASP A 16 1.20 13.35 -2.87
N LYS A 17 0.24 14.28 -2.86
CA LYS A 17 0.13 15.25 -1.76
C LYS A 17 -0.69 14.63 -0.63
N GLY A 18 -0.15 14.64 0.59
CA GLY A 18 -0.93 14.41 1.82
C GLY A 18 -0.79 13.04 2.48
N GLY A 19 0.18 12.22 2.10
CA GLY A 19 0.60 11.06 2.91
C GLY A 19 1.62 11.47 3.96
N ASP A 20 1.73 10.70 5.06
CA ASP A 20 2.64 11.04 6.16
C ASP A 20 3.10 9.79 6.95
N LEU A 21 4.09 10.01 7.81
CA LEU A 21 4.62 9.04 8.76
C LEU A 21 3.79 9.09 10.06
N VAL A 22 3.20 7.96 10.43
CA VAL A 22 2.50 7.81 11.71
C VAL A 22 3.42 7.15 12.72
N ARG A 23 3.44 7.66 13.95
CA ARG A 23 4.15 7.05 15.09
C ARG A 23 3.13 6.33 15.97
N PHE A 24 3.39 5.07 16.25
CA PHE A 24 2.56 4.19 17.07
C PHE A 24 3.10 4.08 18.50
N ALA A 25 2.40 3.37 19.37
CA ALA A 25 2.77 3.24 20.78
C ALA A 25 4.10 2.52 21.01
N ASP A 26 4.53 1.69 20.07
CA ASP A 26 5.82 0.99 20.04
C ASP A 26 6.94 1.80 19.38
N TYR A 27 6.76 3.12 19.20
CA TYR A 27 7.76 3.99 18.60
C TYR A 27 9.05 4.04 19.43
N VAL A 28 10.18 3.73 18.79
CA VAL A 28 11.51 3.87 19.38
C VAL A 28 12.34 4.80 18.49
N PRO A 29 12.76 5.98 19.00
CA PRO A 29 13.58 6.90 18.22
C PRO A 29 14.95 6.27 17.92
N LEU A 30 15.54 6.65 16.79
CA LEU A 30 16.91 6.27 16.48
C LEU A 30 17.88 6.99 17.42
N ALA A 31 18.98 6.31 17.77
CA ALA A 31 20.07 6.92 18.51
C ALA A 31 20.69 8.08 17.71
N GLU A 32 21.31 9.01 18.43
CA GLU A 32 21.98 10.16 17.80
C GLU A 32 23.04 9.70 16.79
N GLY A 33 23.05 10.33 15.61
CA GLY A 33 23.94 9.98 14.50
C GLY A 33 23.50 8.79 13.64
N MET A 34 22.41 8.09 13.98
CA MET A 34 21.88 6.99 13.18
C MET A 34 20.88 7.47 12.11
N ILE A 35 21.00 6.92 10.91
CA ILE A 35 20.08 7.18 9.79
C ILE A 35 19.30 5.89 9.50
N GLY A 36 17.97 5.95 9.54
CA GLY A 36 17.16 4.76 9.40
C GLY A 36 15.66 5.05 9.42
N HIS A 37 14.89 3.97 9.46
CA HIS A 37 13.45 4.01 9.71
C HIS A 37 13.22 3.58 11.16
N PRO A 38 12.72 4.47 12.06
CA PRO A 38 12.51 4.11 13.45
C PRO A 38 11.46 3.01 13.60
N SER A 39 11.67 2.09 14.54
CA SER A 39 10.66 1.10 14.93
C SER A 39 9.39 1.79 15.43
N GLY A 40 8.23 1.17 15.20
CA GLY A 40 6.93 1.74 15.59
C GLY A 40 6.56 3.03 14.87
N SER A 41 7.18 3.34 13.73
CA SER A 41 6.72 4.38 12.82
C SER A 41 6.49 3.80 11.43
N GLU A 42 5.45 4.21 10.72
CA GLU A 42 5.14 3.68 9.40
C GLU A 42 4.48 4.70 8.46
N TRP A 43 4.72 4.55 7.16
CA TRP A 43 4.23 5.45 6.12
C TRP A 43 2.80 5.10 5.72
N PHE A 44 1.93 6.11 5.56
CA PHE A 44 0.57 5.93 5.04
C PHE A 44 0.23 6.91 3.93
N CYS A 45 -0.40 6.39 2.87
CA CYS A 45 -0.90 7.22 1.78
C CYS A 45 -2.10 8.07 2.27
N PRO A 46 -2.47 9.14 1.56
CA PRO A 46 -3.54 10.04 1.98
C PRO A 46 -4.86 9.36 2.37
N GLU A 47 -5.20 8.27 1.68
CA GLU A 47 -6.45 7.52 1.87
C GLU A 47 -6.49 6.74 3.19
N HIS A 48 -5.34 6.28 3.68
CA HIS A 48 -5.25 5.46 4.89
C HIS A 48 -4.68 6.22 6.10
N LEU A 49 -4.16 7.45 5.89
CA LEU A 49 -3.50 8.24 6.92
C LEU A 49 -4.43 8.54 8.11
N SER A 50 -5.68 8.94 7.83
CA SER A 50 -6.66 9.29 8.88
C SER A 50 -6.96 8.11 9.80
N ALA A 51 -7.25 6.94 9.22
CA ALA A 51 -7.53 5.72 9.98
C ALA A 51 -6.30 5.25 10.77
N ALA A 52 -5.11 5.29 10.16
CA ALA A 52 -3.86 4.95 10.85
C ALA A 52 -3.57 5.88 12.04
N THR A 53 -3.82 7.18 11.87
CA THR A 53 -3.63 8.18 12.94
C THR A 53 -4.58 7.93 14.11
N ALA A 54 -5.83 7.56 13.83
CA ALA A 54 -6.79 7.22 14.87
C ALA A 54 -6.36 6.00 15.70
N LEU A 55 -5.51 5.12 15.15
CA LEU A 55 -4.97 3.93 15.82
C LEU A 55 -3.56 4.13 16.39
N ALA A 56 -3.01 5.36 16.39
CA ALA A 56 -1.65 5.66 16.87
C ALA A 56 -1.41 5.27 18.35
N PHE A 57 -2.48 5.09 19.13
CA PHE A 57 -2.41 4.61 20.51
C PHE A 57 -2.11 3.11 20.65
N LYS A 58 -2.15 2.34 19.55
CA LYS A 58 -1.81 0.91 19.49
C LYS A 58 -0.39 0.70 18.99
N THR A 59 0.12 -0.52 19.08
CA THR A 59 1.37 -0.88 18.40
C THR A 59 1.18 -0.89 16.88
N SER A 60 2.26 -0.70 16.12
CA SER A 60 2.26 -0.73 14.67
C SER A 60 1.65 -2.02 14.09
N SER A 61 1.92 -3.17 14.72
CA SER A 61 1.38 -4.47 14.30
C SER A 61 -0.13 -4.61 14.59
N GLU A 62 -0.60 -4.15 15.76
CA GLU A 62 -2.03 -4.18 16.09
C GLU A 62 -2.82 -3.22 15.20
N ALA A 63 -2.28 -2.03 14.95
CA ALA A 63 -2.89 -1.05 14.05
C ALA A 63 -3.00 -1.62 12.62
N LEU A 64 -1.96 -2.29 12.11
CA LEU A 64 -2.02 -2.95 10.80
C LEU A 64 -3.11 -4.00 10.74
N HIS A 65 -3.22 -4.86 11.75
CA HIS A 65 -4.24 -5.91 11.80
C HIS A 65 -5.67 -5.32 11.81
N ASP A 66 -5.88 -4.24 12.56
CA ASP A 66 -7.17 -3.54 12.58
C ASP A 66 -7.50 -2.87 11.25
N LEU A 67 -6.50 -2.23 10.61
CA LEU A 67 -6.66 -1.65 9.28
C LEU A 67 -6.94 -2.72 8.22
N GLN A 68 -6.29 -3.88 8.28
CA GLN A 68 -6.57 -5.00 7.38
C GLN A 68 -7.99 -5.55 7.57
N ARG A 69 -8.52 -5.54 8.80
CA ARG A 69 -9.91 -5.91 9.06
C ARG A 69 -10.90 -4.90 8.46
N GLU A 70 -10.55 -3.61 8.43
CA GLU A 70 -11.41 -2.54 7.91
C GLU A 70 -11.35 -2.42 6.37
N TYR A 71 -10.15 -2.45 5.80
CA TYR A 71 -9.90 -2.19 4.37
C TYR A 71 -9.65 -3.45 3.54
N GLY A 72 -9.49 -4.60 4.20
CA GLY A 72 -9.11 -5.86 3.59
C GLY A 72 -7.61 -6.11 3.60
N GLU A 73 -7.22 -7.33 3.24
CA GLU A 73 -5.83 -7.70 3.03
C GLU A 73 -5.35 -7.20 1.68
N PHE A 74 -4.15 -6.64 1.65
CA PHE A 74 -3.46 -6.30 0.41
C PHE A 74 -2.40 -7.35 0.14
N PRO A 75 -2.28 -7.85 -1.10
CA PRO A 75 -1.24 -8.80 -1.42
C PRO A 75 0.11 -8.14 -1.14
N PRO A 76 1.08 -8.88 -0.56
CA PRO A 76 2.41 -8.34 -0.35
C PRO A 76 2.95 -7.87 -1.70
N LEU A 77 3.74 -6.78 -1.70
CA LEU A 77 4.42 -6.35 -2.91
C LEU A 77 5.09 -7.56 -3.55
N PRO A 78 4.87 -7.83 -4.85
CA PRO A 78 5.62 -8.86 -5.51
C PRO A 78 7.09 -8.52 -5.29
N PHE A 79 7.83 -9.45 -4.66
CA PHE A 79 9.27 -9.32 -4.53
C PHE A 79 9.80 -9.07 -5.94
N PHE A 80 10.25 -7.84 -6.23
CA PHE A 80 11.03 -7.53 -7.42
C PHE A 80 12.43 -8.14 -7.22
N GLY A 81 12.49 -9.46 -7.10
CA GLY A 81 13.69 -10.22 -7.31
C GLY A 81 14.10 -10.02 -8.76
N LEU A 82 15.29 -9.44 -8.94
CA LEU A 82 16.17 -9.52 -10.11
C LEU A 82 15.61 -10.37 -11.27
N GLY A 83 14.75 -9.78 -12.09
CA GLY A 83 14.20 -10.43 -13.27
C GLY A 83 13.80 -9.35 -14.27
N PRO A 84 14.37 -9.35 -15.49
CA PRO A 84 13.93 -8.42 -16.52
C PRO A 84 12.68 -9.02 -17.12
N HIS A 85 11.48 -8.60 -16.73
CA HIS A 85 10.36 -8.55 -17.68
C HIS A 85 9.23 -7.70 -17.09
N ARG A 86 9.04 -6.56 -17.74
CA ARG A 86 7.87 -5.70 -17.60
C ARG A 86 6.67 -6.43 -18.18
N GLU A 87 5.85 -7.06 -17.33
CA GLU A 87 4.46 -7.30 -17.66
C GLU A 87 3.59 -6.58 -16.62
N PRO A 88 2.67 -5.69 -17.04
CA PRO A 88 1.76 -5.06 -16.11
C PRO A 88 0.76 -6.10 -15.62
N THR A 89 0.93 -6.60 -14.40
CA THR A 89 -0.07 -7.42 -13.71
C THR A 89 -1.21 -6.51 -13.27
N VAL A 90 -2.41 -6.73 -13.81
CA VAL A 90 -3.62 -6.05 -13.36
C VAL A 90 -3.95 -6.55 -11.95
N LEU A 91 -3.68 -5.74 -10.93
CA LEU A 91 -4.15 -5.99 -9.57
C LEU A 91 -5.66 -5.72 -9.55
N PHE A 92 -6.46 -6.77 -9.35
CA PHE A 92 -7.91 -6.65 -9.21
C PHE A 92 -8.24 -5.99 -7.85
N VAL A 93 -8.76 -4.77 -7.89
CA VAL A 93 -9.45 -4.16 -6.74
C VAL A 93 -10.95 -4.36 -6.96
N GLY A 94 -11.60 -5.00 -5.98
CA GLY A 94 -13.01 -5.39 -6.04
C GLY A 94 -13.97 -4.22 -6.31
N ALA A 95 -15.14 -4.58 -6.85
CA ALA A 95 -16.36 -3.80 -7.10
C ALA A 95 -16.57 -3.08 -8.46
N LEU A 96 -15.63 -3.07 -9.42
CA LEU A 96 -15.81 -2.31 -10.69
C LEU A 96 -15.48 -3.07 -11.99
N MET A 97 -15.79 -4.37 -12.05
CA MET A 97 -15.57 -5.25 -13.21
C MET A 97 -15.96 -4.63 -14.58
N HIS A 98 -17.16 -4.04 -14.68
CA HIS A 98 -17.68 -3.53 -15.95
C HIS A 98 -16.98 -2.26 -16.45
N LYS A 99 -16.41 -1.42 -15.57
CA LYS A 99 -15.66 -0.23 -15.99
C LYS A 99 -14.24 -0.58 -16.44
N ILE A 100 -13.63 -1.58 -15.80
CA ILE A 100 -12.26 -2.01 -16.09
C ILE A 100 -12.17 -2.67 -17.47
N VAL A 101 -13.14 -3.52 -17.84
CA VAL A 101 -13.18 -4.14 -19.18
C VAL A 101 -13.22 -3.09 -20.29
N GLY A 102 -13.96 -2.00 -20.10
CA GLY A 102 -14.03 -0.90 -21.06
C GLY A 102 -12.68 -0.20 -21.27
N ILE A 103 -11.94 0.04 -20.18
CA ILE A 103 -10.62 0.68 -20.22
C ILE A 103 -9.59 -0.26 -20.84
N VAL A 104 -9.56 -1.53 -20.43
CA VAL A 104 -8.65 -2.55 -20.98
C VAL A 104 -8.87 -2.71 -22.48
N ARG A 105 -10.13 -2.77 -22.95
CA ARG A 105 -10.46 -2.87 -24.36
C ARG A 105 -10.02 -1.64 -25.16
N LYS A 106 -10.14 -0.44 -24.57
CA LYS A 106 -9.76 0.82 -25.23
C LYS A 106 -8.24 0.97 -25.38
N ILE A 107 -7.47 0.43 -24.43
CA ILE A 107 -6.00 0.51 -24.43
C ILE A 107 -5.38 -0.63 -25.23
N THR A 108 -5.92 -1.85 -25.12
CA THR A 108 -5.30 -3.05 -25.71
C THR A 108 -5.96 -3.53 -27.00
N GLY A 109 -7.17 -3.03 -27.33
CA GLY A 109 -7.98 -3.52 -28.44
C GLY A 109 -8.53 -4.94 -28.27
N ARG A 110 -8.20 -5.64 -27.17
CA ARG A 110 -8.59 -7.03 -26.93
C ARG A 110 -9.83 -7.10 -26.05
N SER A 111 -10.72 -8.05 -26.37
CA SER A 111 -11.86 -8.41 -25.50
C SER A 111 -11.49 -9.68 -24.73
N PRO A 112 -11.94 -9.86 -23.49
CA PRO A 112 -11.70 -11.10 -22.76
C PRO A 112 -12.28 -12.29 -23.53
N PRO A 113 -11.63 -13.48 -23.47
CA PRO A 113 -12.15 -14.68 -24.10
C PRO A 113 -13.54 -14.99 -23.53
N LYS A 114 -14.48 -15.35 -24.41
CA LYS A 114 -15.79 -15.83 -23.99
C LYS A 114 -15.60 -17.24 -23.44
N ASP A 115 -15.72 -17.40 -22.13
CA ASP A 115 -15.86 -18.72 -21.53
C ASP A 115 -17.13 -19.37 -22.09
N LYS A 116 -16.98 -20.64 -22.50
CA LYS A 116 -18.05 -21.51 -23.00
C LYS A 116 -18.84 -22.10 -21.85
#